data_AF-F5SYB1-F1
#
_entry.id   AF-F5SYB1-F1
#
_cell.length_a   1.000
_cell.length_b   1.000
_cell.length_c   1.000
_cell.angle_alpha   90.00
_cell.angle_beta   90.00
_cell.angle_gamma   90.00
#
_symmetry.space_group_name_H-M   'P 1'
#
loop_
_entity.id
_entity.type
_entity.pdbx_description
1 polymer ?
#
loop_
_entity_poly.entity_id
_entity_poly.type
_entity_poly.pdbx_seq_one_letter_code
_entity_poly.pdbx_strand_id
1 'polypeptide(L)'
;MADKDAKQTIDNNVQDAELLEKNKQDDAKVYRLIWIALVVVVLLSAVSIGWFYQQLQQQEADIQSSLTELSSQNGDWQSKLEQHRQQLGRLDSDQKQLAEKLQQLTDKQQLSNAELQKRWALQEVKYLLNVANQRAVLAHDVVGAIQALIMADKQLEALSDYRLHPLRAEIAEELMSLQSLTTLDIPGMAIQLQTLAAHVDKLRVKKGPEVDFSESPDTADIASTETPAWKQAISDIWQQLRSLVVIRHDQTGEAAVLAPEQRYFLYQNLRLQLESARLALLNADNNSFQHSLKTAITWLDQYFTGEERDAMLASLNSLAEQKIDVSIPDISGSLNWLEEYQQ
;
A
#
# COMPACT_ATOMS: atom_id res chain seq x y z
N MET A 1 81.65 -97.27 -18.08
CA MET A 1 81.29 -97.98 -16.84
C MET A 1 80.54 -97.01 -15.97
N ALA A 2 79.25 -97.29 -15.74
CA ALA A 2 78.41 -96.90 -14.60
C ALA A 2 78.40 -95.43 -14.15
N ASP A 3 77.29 -94.78 -13.80
CA ASP A 3 75.86 -95.03 -13.75
C ASP A 3 75.29 -93.70 -13.17
N LYS A 4 74.07 -93.33 -13.55
CA LYS A 4 73.22 -92.22 -13.03
C LYS A 4 73.62 -90.76 -13.29
N ASP A 5 73.10 -90.24 -14.40
CA ASP A 5 72.56 -88.87 -14.54
C ASP A 5 71.03 -88.96 -14.69
N ALA A 6 70.23 -88.32 -13.82
CA ALA A 6 68.90 -87.73 -14.12
C ALA A 6 68.11 -87.30 -12.86
N LYS A 7 67.78 -86.00 -12.83
CA LYS A 7 66.52 -85.34 -12.40
C LYS A 7 66.07 -85.46 -10.93
N GLN A 8 66.15 -84.36 -10.16
CA GLN A 8 65.20 -83.23 -10.02
C GLN A 8 64.18 -83.43 -8.89
N THR A 9 64.16 -82.45 -7.95
CA THR A 9 63.03 -81.96 -7.12
C THR A 9 62.42 -82.99 -6.13
N ILE A 10 62.24 -82.73 -4.83
CA ILE A 10 61.35 -81.75 -4.16
C ILE A 10 61.68 -81.80 -2.64
N ASP A 11 61.74 -80.65 -1.96
CA ASP A 11 61.18 -80.35 -0.61
C ASP A 11 61.80 -79.02 -0.14
N ASN A 12 61.09 -77.95 0.23
CA ASN A 12 59.74 -77.82 0.78
C ASN A 12 59.02 -76.58 0.23
N ASN A 13 57.71 -76.72 0.08
CA ASN A 13 56.73 -75.66 -0.14
C ASN A 13 56.25 -75.10 1.21
N VAL A 14 56.61 -73.86 1.55
CA VAL A 14 55.86 -72.91 2.40
C VAL A 14 56.30 -71.52 1.91
N GLN A 15 55.45 -70.72 1.23
CA GLN A 15 54.69 -69.62 1.85
C GLN A 15 55.61 -68.74 2.72
N ASP A 16 55.88 -67.48 2.38
CA ASP A 16 54.91 -66.42 2.62
C ASP A 16 55.24 -65.15 1.82
N ALA A 17 54.18 -64.56 1.27
CA ALA A 17 54.15 -63.15 0.97
C ALA A 17 54.31 -62.39 2.30
N GLU A 18 55.42 -61.70 2.51
CA GLU A 18 55.49 -60.62 3.50
C GLU A 18 54.61 -59.47 3.00
N LEU A 19 53.31 -59.60 3.26
CA LEU A 19 52.42 -58.47 3.43
C LEU A 19 52.97 -57.67 4.61
N LEU A 20 53.62 -56.55 4.33
CA LEU A 20 53.83 -55.50 5.32
C LEU A 20 52.45 -55.14 5.89
N GLU A 21 52.21 -55.56 7.13
CA GLU A 21 51.08 -55.19 7.96
C GLU A 21 50.98 -53.66 8.01
N LYS A 22 50.12 -53.11 7.17
CA LYS A 22 49.66 -51.73 7.31
C LYS A 22 48.86 -51.66 8.61
N ASN A 23 49.40 -50.88 9.55
CA ASN A 23 48.86 -50.60 10.87
C ASN A 23 47.35 -50.26 10.83
N LYS A 24 46.51 -51.27 11.13
CA LYS A 24 45.04 -51.20 11.13
C LYS A 24 44.48 -50.32 12.26
N GLN A 25 45.34 -49.85 13.18
CA GLN A 25 44.96 -49.12 14.38
C GLN A 25 44.81 -47.61 14.16
N ASP A 26 45.50 -47.03 13.19
CA ASP A 26 45.40 -45.59 12.88
C ASP A 26 44.21 -45.27 11.97
N ASP A 27 43.90 -46.15 11.01
CA ASP A 27 42.70 -46.02 10.17
C ASP A 27 41.42 -46.01 11.03
N ALA A 28 41.33 -46.88 12.06
CA ALA A 28 40.17 -46.94 12.95
C ALA A 28 39.96 -45.66 13.78
N LYS A 29 41.02 -44.95 14.16
CA LYS A 29 40.92 -43.67 14.87
C LYS A 29 40.51 -42.54 13.93
N VAL A 30 41.02 -42.53 12.70
CA VAL A 30 40.64 -41.55 11.66
C VAL A 30 39.18 -41.73 11.26
N TYR A 31 38.69 -42.97 11.08
CA TYR A 31 37.27 -43.22 10.80
C TYR A 31 36.35 -42.80 11.95
N ARG A 32 36.78 -42.97 13.21
CA ARG A 32 36.03 -42.47 14.38
C ARG A 32 35.94 -40.95 14.42
N LEU A 33 37.03 -40.25 14.11
CA LEU A 33 37.04 -38.78 14.05
C LEU A 33 36.20 -38.23 12.89
N ILE A 34 36.25 -38.89 11.73
CA ILE A 34 35.38 -38.55 10.58
C ILE A 34 33.91 -38.76 10.93
N TRP A 35 33.56 -39.86 11.60
CA TRP A 35 32.18 -40.11 12.04
C TRP A 35 31.69 -39.08 13.06
N ILE A 36 32.54 -38.69 14.01
CA ILE A 36 32.21 -37.65 14.98
C ILE A 36 32.01 -36.30 14.28
N ALA A 37 32.88 -35.93 13.33
CA ALA A 37 32.74 -34.71 12.55
C ALA A 37 31.43 -34.70 11.73
N LEU A 38 31.07 -35.84 11.12
CA LEU A 38 29.83 -35.97 10.36
C LEU A 38 28.59 -35.82 11.24
N VAL A 39 28.59 -36.44 12.43
CA VAL A 39 27.51 -36.28 13.42
C VAL A 39 27.39 -34.83 13.89
N VAL A 40 28.50 -34.14 14.10
CA VAL A 40 28.49 -32.72 14.49
C VAL A 40 27.93 -31.84 13.39
N VAL A 41 28.28 -32.07 12.12
CA VAL A 41 27.71 -31.33 10.98
C VAL A 41 26.20 -31.59 10.85
N VAL A 42 25.76 -32.83 11.03
CA VAL A 42 24.33 -33.17 11.01
C VAL A 42 23.59 -32.47 12.15
N LEU A 43 24.15 -32.46 13.37
CA LEU A 43 23.55 -31.75 14.51
C LEU A 43 23.48 -30.23 14.28
N LEU A 44 24.53 -29.61 13.75
CA LEU A 44 24.52 -28.18 13.43
C LEU A 44 23.51 -27.85 12.33
N SER A 45 23.39 -28.70 11.31
CA SER A 45 22.37 -28.53 10.26
C SER A 45 20.94 -28.65 10.81
N ALA A 46 20.69 -29.57 11.74
CA ALA A 46 19.39 -29.74 12.39
C ALA A 46 19.02 -28.53 13.25
N VAL A 47 19.99 -27.96 13.99
CA VAL A 47 19.79 -26.72 14.76
C VAL A 47 19.51 -25.53 13.84
N SER A 48 20.25 -25.40 12.73
CA SER A 48 20.02 -24.35 11.73
C SER A 48 18.65 -24.46 11.07
N ILE A 49 18.20 -25.67 10.74
CA ILE A 49 16.87 -25.93 10.17
C ILE A 49 15.78 -25.60 11.19
N GLY A 50 15.96 -25.96 12.46
CA GLY A 50 15.02 -25.63 13.53
C GLY A 50 14.89 -24.13 13.76
N TRP A 51 16.00 -23.40 13.75
CA TRP A 51 16.01 -21.94 13.87
C TRP A 51 15.34 -21.27 12.65
N PHE A 52 15.62 -21.76 11.44
CA PHE A 52 14.97 -21.29 10.21
C PHE A 52 13.46 -21.54 10.23
N TYR A 53 13.01 -22.70 10.72
CA TYR A 53 11.60 -23.02 10.91
C TYR A 53 10.91 -22.07 11.90
N GLN A 54 11.60 -21.75 13.00
CA GLN A 54 11.09 -20.84 14.02
C GLN A 54 10.98 -19.40 13.48
N GLN A 55 11.95 -18.98 12.67
CA GLN A 55 11.92 -17.67 12.02
C GLN A 55 10.81 -17.58 10.95
N LEU A 56 10.57 -18.66 10.21
CA LEU A 56 9.44 -18.75 9.28
C LEU A 56 8.09 -18.56 10.00
N GLN A 57 7.92 -19.20 11.16
CA GLN A 57 6.70 -19.04 11.96
C GLN A 57 6.52 -17.62 12.51
N GLN A 58 7.60 -16.96 12.92
CA GLN A 58 7.53 -15.56 13.36
C GLN A 58 7.12 -14.64 12.21
N GLN A 59 7.63 -14.89 11.01
CA GLN A 59 7.31 -14.10 9.83
C GLN A 59 5.84 -14.29 9.38
N GLU A 60 5.31 -15.51 9.46
CA GLU A 60 3.88 -15.76 9.24
C GLU A 60 3.00 -15.01 10.26
N ALA A 61 3.40 -15.01 11.54
CA ALA A 61 2.67 -14.31 12.60
C ALA A 61 2.65 -12.78 12.40
N ASP A 62 3.77 -12.19 11.99
CA ASP A 62 3.86 -10.75 11.69
C ASP A 62 3.10 -10.34 10.43
N ILE A 63 3.12 -11.19 9.40
CA ILE A 63 2.29 -10.98 8.21
C ILE A 63 0.81 -11.07 8.57
N GLN A 64 0.43 -12.03 9.42
CA GLN A 64 -0.95 -12.25 9.81
C GLN A 64 -1.48 -11.17 10.76
N SER A 65 -0.64 -10.63 11.65
CA SER A 65 -0.98 -9.47 12.47
C SER A 65 -1.15 -8.22 11.61
N SER A 66 -0.25 -7.98 10.66
CA SER A 66 -0.34 -6.87 9.70
C SER A 66 -1.59 -6.98 8.81
N LEU A 67 -1.96 -8.20 8.40
CA LEU A 67 -3.19 -8.49 7.64
C LEU A 67 -4.44 -8.24 8.48
N THR A 68 -4.40 -8.61 9.76
CA THR A 68 -5.52 -8.39 10.68
C THR A 68 -5.70 -6.89 10.91
N GLU A 69 -4.62 -6.14 11.08
CA GLU A 69 -4.64 -4.69 11.24
C GLU A 69 -5.12 -3.97 9.98
N LEU A 70 -4.68 -4.37 8.79
CA LEU A 70 -5.21 -3.84 7.53
C LEU A 70 -6.70 -4.18 7.37
N SER A 71 -7.11 -5.40 7.70
CA SER A 71 -8.51 -5.82 7.60
C SER A 71 -9.41 -5.05 8.58
N SER A 72 -8.90 -4.74 9.79
CA SER A 72 -9.64 -3.98 10.78
C SER A 72 -9.76 -2.52 10.37
N GLN A 73 -8.68 -1.91 9.85
CA GLN A 73 -8.73 -0.58 9.26
C GLN A 73 -9.74 -0.51 8.11
N ASN A 74 -9.76 -1.52 7.24
CA ASN A 74 -10.70 -1.58 6.12
C ASN A 74 -12.16 -1.73 6.61
N GLY A 75 -12.39 -2.51 7.67
CA GLY A 75 -13.70 -2.63 8.33
C GLY A 75 -14.15 -1.32 8.99
N ASP A 76 -13.23 -0.61 9.64
CA ASP A 76 -13.48 0.71 10.22
C ASP A 76 -13.83 1.75 9.15
N TRP A 77 -13.14 1.73 8.01
CA TRP A 77 -13.46 2.57 6.86
C TRP A 77 -14.83 2.27 6.29
N GLN A 78 -15.19 0.99 6.15
CA GLN A 78 -16.54 0.58 5.73
C GLN A 78 -17.62 1.02 6.71
N SER A 79 -17.36 0.90 8.01
CA SER A 79 -18.26 1.35 9.07
C SER A 79 -18.45 2.87 9.05
N LYS A 80 -17.36 3.64 8.90
CA LYS A 80 -17.43 5.11 8.74
C LYS A 80 -18.21 5.52 7.50
N LEU A 81 -18.01 4.82 6.39
CA LEU A 81 -18.74 5.05 5.14
C LEU A 81 -20.25 4.80 5.32
N GLU A 82 -20.61 3.70 6.00
CA GLU A 82 -21.99 3.37 6.29
C GLU A 82 -22.62 4.35 7.29
N GLN A 83 -21.86 4.81 8.29
CA GLN A 83 -22.30 5.86 9.21
C GLN A 83 -22.56 7.18 8.48
N HIS A 84 -21.69 7.60 7.57
CA HIS A 84 -21.92 8.79 6.75
C HIS A 84 -23.13 8.63 5.84
N ARG A 85 -23.29 7.46 5.22
CA ARG A 85 -24.48 7.15 4.40
C ARG A 85 -25.76 7.20 5.24
N GLN A 86 -25.73 6.71 6.48
CA GLN A 86 -26.84 6.80 7.42
C GLN A 86 -27.11 8.25 7.86
N GLN A 87 -26.07 9.05 8.10
CA GLN A 87 -26.23 10.48 8.41
C GLN A 87 -26.87 11.24 7.25
N LEU A 88 -26.45 10.99 6.01
CA LEU A 88 -27.08 11.55 4.81
C LEU A 88 -28.54 11.11 4.66
N GLY A 89 -28.83 9.82 4.92
CA GLY A 89 -30.20 9.31 4.93
C GLY A 89 -31.07 9.92 6.03
N ARG A 90 -30.50 10.21 7.21
CA ARG A 90 -31.17 10.93 8.28
C ARG A 90 -31.45 12.37 7.88
N LEU A 91 -30.51 13.07 7.27
CA LEU A 91 -30.72 14.42 6.73
C LEU A 91 -31.84 14.44 5.67
N ASP A 92 -31.89 13.47 4.76
CA ASP A 92 -32.98 13.34 3.77
C ASP A 92 -34.33 13.06 4.46
N SER A 93 -34.34 12.25 5.51
CA SER A 93 -35.54 11.98 6.29
C SER A 93 -36.01 13.20 7.09
N ASP A 94 -35.09 13.97 7.67
CA ASP A 94 -35.37 15.19 8.41
C ASP A 94 -35.89 16.27 7.45
N GLN A 95 -35.35 16.34 6.23
CA GLN A 95 -35.86 17.19 5.16
C GLN A 95 -37.30 16.81 4.78
N LYS A 96 -37.60 15.52 4.60
CA LYS A 96 -38.96 15.04 4.29
C LYS A 96 -39.93 15.31 5.43
N GLN A 97 -39.54 15.07 6.68
CA GLN A 97 -40.37 15.36 7.84
C GLN A 97 -40.62 16.86 8.01
N LEU A 98 -39.64 17.71 7.72
CA LEU A 98 -39.82 19.15 7.71
C LEU A 98 -40.79 19.56 6.59
N ALA A 99 -40.63 19.01 5.38
CA ALA A 99 -41.55 19.24 4.26
C ALA A 99 -42.99 18.79 4.59
N GLU A 100 -43.17 17.63 5.22
CA GLU A 100 -44.48 17.13 5.66
C GLU A 100 -45.09 18.00 6.78
N LYS A 101 -44.30 18.40 7.78
CA LYS A 101 -44.76 19.34 8.82
C LYS A 101 -45.15 20.69 8.21
N LEU A 102 -44.41 21.16 7.22
CA LEU A 102 -44.71 22.38 6.48
C LEU A 102 -45.98 22.25 5.65
N GLN A 103 -46.20 21.10 5.01
CA GLN A 103 -47.42 20.83 4.25
C GLN A 103 -48.64 20.72 5.18
N GLN A 104 -48.51 20.09 6.35
CA GLN A 104 -49.56 20.06 7.36
C GLN A 104 -49.86 21.44 7.97
N LEU A 105 -48.86 22.32 8.11
CA LEU A 105 -49.06 23.71 8.52
C LEU A 105 -49.77 24.52 7.41
N THR A 106 -49.42 24.27 6.15
CA THR A 106 -50.02 24.90 4.97
C THR A 106 -51.48 24.47 4.79
N ASP A 107 -51.78 23.18 4.94
CA ASP A 107 -53.14 22.62 4.84
C ASP A 107 -54.04 23.08 6.00
N LYS A 108 -53.47 23.30 7.20
CA LYS A 108 -54.20 23.86 8.35
C LYS A 108 -54.42 25.38 8.28
N GLN A 109 -53.76 26.08 7.36
CA GLN A 109 -53.85 27.54 7.22
C GLN A 109 -54.30 27.96 5.82
N GLN A 110 -55.40 27.36 5.35
CA GLN A 110 -56.24 28.00 4.34
C GLN A 110 -56.83 29.29 4.93
N LEU A 111 -56.07 30.39 4.83
CA LEU A 111 -56.49 31.77 4.55
C LEU A 111 -55.31 32.75 4.76
N SER A 112 -54.80 33.27 3.64
CA SER A 112 -54.30 34.65 3.46
C SER A 112 -53.45 35.28 4.56
N ASN A 113 -52.13 35.33 4.37
CA ASN A 113 -51.36 36.53 4.70
C ASN A 113 -50.05 36.58 3.90
N ALA A 114 -49.90 37.58 3.03
CA ALA A 114 -48.66 37.85 2.31
C ALA A 114 -47.47 38.00 3.29
N GLU A 115 -47.72 38.47 4.51
CA GLU A 115 -46.74 38.51 5.60
C GLU A 115 -46.31 37.12 6.09
N LEU A 116 -47.20 36.13 6.10
CA LEU A 116 -46.86 34.77 6.49
C LEU A 116 -45.99 34.10 5.42
N GLN A 117 -46.35 34.29 4.14
CA GLN A 117 -45.54 33.81 3.01
C GLN A 117 -44.16 34.47 2.99
N LYS A 118 -44.09 35.78 3.26
CA LYS A 118 -42.83 36.50 3.38
C LYS A 118 -42.00 36.00 4.56
N ARG A 119 -42.60 35.85 5.75
CA ARG A 119 -41.91 35.31 6.93
C ARG A 119 -41.38 33.91 6.66
N TRP A 120 -42.17 33.06 6.01
CA TRP A 120 -41.76 31.73 5.62
C TRP A 120 -40.56 31.75 4.66
N ALA A 121 -40.63 32.54 3.59
CA ALA A 121 -39.55 32.67 2.63
C ALA A 121 -38.26 33.19 3.27
N LEU A 122 -38.33 34.12 4.23
CA LEU A 122 -37.15 34.58 4.98
C LEU A 122 -36.55 33.49 5.89
N GLN A 123 -37.38 32.60 6.45
CA GLN A 123 -36.87 31.44 7.20
C GLN A 123 -36.20 30.42 6.27
N GLU A 124 -36.75 30.20 5.08
CA GLU A 124 -36.15 29.34 4.07
C GLU A 124 -34.80 29.89 3.61
N VAL A 125 -34.71 31.20 3.35
CA VAL A 125 -33.43 31.86 3.06
C VAL A 125 -32.44 31.65 4.22
N LYS A 126 -32.86 31.89 5.47
CA LYS A 126 -31.99 31.66 6.65
C LYS A 126 -31.49 30.21 6.72
N TYR A 127 -32.35 29.24 6.42
CA TYR A 127 -31.99 27.84 6.39
C TYR A 127 -30.95 27.56 5.30
N LEU A 128 -31.17 28.04 4.07
CA LEU A 128 -30.24 27.88 2.96
C LEU A 128 -28.88 28.53 3.23
N LEU A 129 -28.85 29.71 3.86
CA LEU A 129 -27.60 30.36 4.28
C LEU A 129 -26.86 29.57 5.36
N ASN A 130 -27.58 28.94 6.30
CA ASN A 130 -26.98 28.01 7.27
C ASN A 130 -26.40 26.77 6.59
N VAL A 131 -27.14 26.19 5.64
CA VAL A 131 -26.66 25.03 4.87
C VAL A 131 -25.41 25.39 4.07
N ALA A 132 -25.37 26.57 3.46
CA ALA A 132 -24.20 27.06 2.74
C ALA A 132 -22.99 27.17 3.68
N ASN A 133 -23.14 27.83 4.83
CA ASN A 133 -22.09 27.99 5.84
C ASN A 133 -21.59 26.65 6.38
N GLN A 134 -22.49 25.72 6.71
CA GLN A 134 -22.11 24.38 7.18
C GLN A 134 -21.36 23.59 6.09
N ARG A 135 -21.82 23.65 4.84
CA ARG A 135 -21.15 22.97 3.72
C ARG A 135 -19.78 23.56 3.46
N ALA A 136 -19.65 24.88 3.45
CA ALA A 136 -18.39 25.57 3.25
C ALA A 136 -17.40 25.28 4.39
N VAL A 137 -17.79 25.51 5.66
CA VAL A 137 -16.85 25.47 6.79
C VAL A 137 -16.63 24.05 7.34
N LEU A 138 -17.68 23.23 7.44
CA LEU A 138 -17.58 21.90 8.06
C LEU A 138 -17.28 20.82 7.03
N ALA A 139 -17.99 20.84 5.90
CA ALA A 139 -17.87 19.79 4.88
C ALA A 139 -16.85 20.11 3.78
N HIS A 140 -16.26 21.32 3.78
CA HIS A 140 -15.37 21.81 2.73
C HIS A 140 -15.99 21.69 1.31
N ASP A 141 -17.32 21.64 1.23
CA ASP A 141 -18.12 21.46 0.03
C ASP A 141 -18.47 22.83 -0.58
N VAL A 142 -17.49 23.41 -1.28
CA VAL A 142 -17.63 24.71 -1.95
C VAL A 142 -18.73 24.68 -3.02
N VAL A 143 -18.85 23.58 -3.77
CA VAL A 143 -19.85 23.44 -4.83
C VAL A 143 -21.26 23.43 -4.23
N GLY A 144 -21.49 22.63 -3.18
CA GLY A 144 -22.77 22.59 -2.49
C GLY A 144 -23.10 23.89 -1.77
N ALA A 145 -22.10 24.59 -1.21
CA ALA A 145 -22.29 25.92 -0.65
C ALA A 145 -22.75 26.94 -1.70
N ILE A 146 -22.11 26.95 -2.88
CA ILE A 146 -22.51 27.79 -4.02
C ILE A 146 -23.96 27.48 -4.44
N GLN A 147 -24.34 26.19 -4.54
CA GLN A 147 -25.71 25.82 -4.90
C GLN A 147 -26.74 26.31 -3.87
N ALA A 148 -26.43 26.18 -2.57
CA ALA A 148 -27.28 26.68 -1.51
C ALA A 148 -27.43 28.22 -1.54
N LEU A 149 -26.35 28.96 -1.79
CA LEU A 149 -26.39 30.41 -1.97
C LEU A 149 -27.22 30.84 -3.20
N ILE A 150 -27.09 30.13 -4.33
CA ILE A 150 -27.91 30.37 -5.53
C ILE A 150 -29.40 30.14 -5.22
N MET A 151 -29.73 29.09 -4.47
CA MET A 151 -31.11 28.84 -4.04
C MET A 151 -31.63 29.95 -3.12
N ALA A 152 -30.81 30.44 -2.20
CA ALA A 152 -31.16 31.55 -1.32
C ALA A 152 -31.42 32.85 -2.13
N ASP A 153 -30.56 33.17 -3.10
CA ASP A 153 -30.75 34.35 -3.96
C ASP A 153 -32.03 34.26 -4.81
N LYS A 154 -32.32 33.09 -5.38
CA LYS A 154 -33.58 32.84 -6.12
C LYS A 154 -34.81 33.04 -5.24
N GLN A 155 -34.76 32.58 -3.99
CA GLN A 155 -35.87 32.75 -3.05
C GLN A 155 -36.06 34.24 -2.69
N LEU A 156 -34.97 35.02 -2.57
CA LEU A 156 -35.03 36.46 -2.37
C LEU A 156 -35.55 37.21 -3.61
N GLU A 157 -35.16 36.78 -4.81
CA GLU A 157 -35.68 37.33 -6.07
C GLU A 157 -37.20 37.18 -6.16
N ALA A 158 -37.72 36.00 -5.81
CA ALA A 158 -39.16 35.71 -5.79
C ALA A 158 -39.94 36.60 -4.80
N LEU A 159 -39.30 37.08 -3.73
CA LEU A 159 -39.91 38.04 -2.80
C LEU A 159 -39.98 39.46 -3.36
N SER A 160 -39.08 39.82 -4.27
CA SER A 160 -39.06 41.13 -4.95
C SER A 160 -39.15 42.34 -3.99
N ASP A 161 -38.62 42.24 -2.77
CA ASP A 161 -38.63 43.33 -1.77
C ASP A 161 -37.32 44.12 -1.81
N TYR A 162 -37.42 45.41 -2.14
CA TYR A 162 -36.26 46.28 -2.28
C TYR A 162 -35.40 46.36 -1.01
N ARG A 163 -36.00 46.19 0.18
CA ARG A 163 -35.28 46.23 1.46
C ARG A 163 -34.29 45.08 1.64
N LEU A 164 -34.44 44.00 0.86
CA LEU A 164 -33.57 42.82 0.91
C LEU A 164 -32.42 42.90 -0.10
N HIS A 165 -32.30 43.97 -0.88
CA HIS A 165 -31.16 44.14 -1.80
C HIS A 165 -29.78 44.10 -1.12
N PRO A 166 -29.57 44.69 0.08
CA PRO A 166 -28.31 44.54 0.78
C PRO A 166 -27.94 43.08 1.04
N LEU A 167 -28.91 42.25 1.44
CA LEU A 167 -28.69 40.81 1.61
C LEU A 167 -28.30 40.11 0.30
N ARG A 168 -28.92 40.49 -0.82
CA ARG A 168 -28.54 39.96 -2.14
C ARG A 168 -27.13 40.38 -2.54
N ALA A 169 -26.68 41.57 -2.13
CA ALA A 169 -25.31 42.03 -2.38
C ALA A 169 -24.30 41.19 -1.57
N GLU A 170 -24.57 40.91 -0.30
CA GLU A 170 -23.74 40.01 0.53
C GLU A 170 -23.65 38.61 -0.09
N ILE A 171 -24.78 38.02 -0.49
CA ILE A 171 -24.80 36.70 -1.15
C ILE A 171 -24.01 36.72 -2.46
N ALA A 172 -24.08 37.80 -3.23
CA ALA A 172 -23.31 37.94 -4.47
C ALA A 172 -21.80 38.02 -4.22
N GLU A 173 -21.37 38.73 -3.17
CA GLU A 173 -19.96 38.80 -2.76
C GLU A 173 -19.45 37.44 -2.28
N GLU A 174 -20.23 36.73 -1.46
CA GLU A 174 -19.95 35.36 -1.02
C GLU A 174 -19.89 34.37 -2.19
N LEU A 175 -20.79 34.49 -3.16
CA LEU A 175 -20.74 33.68 -4.39
C LEU A 175 -19.46 33.95 -5.18
N MET A 176 -19.06 35.21 -5.34
CA MET A 176 -17.84 35.58 -6.04
C MET A 176 -16.59 35.03 -5.32
N SER A 177 -16.56 35.10 -3.99
CA SER A 177 -15.43 34.61 -3.20
C SER A 177 -15.30 33.08 -3.33
N LEU A 178 -16.39 32.32 -3.22
CA LEU A 178 -16.39 30.86 -3.39
C LEU A 178 -16.09 30.41 -4.83
N GLN A 179 -16.62 31.12 -5.83
CA GLN A 179 -16.37 30.79 -7.24
C GLN A 179 -14.89 30.97 -7.62
N SER A 180 -14.20 31.93 -7.00
CA SER A 180 -12.75 32.10 -7.20
C SER A 180 -11.92 30.90 -6.76
N LEU A 181 -12.46 30.06 -5.86
CA LEU A 181 -11.83 28.82 -5.37
C LEU A 181 -12.07 27.62 -6.28
N THR A 182 -13.11 27.67 -7.10
CA THR A 182 -13.62 26.51 -7.87
C THR A 182 -12.84 26.28 -9.19
N THR A 183 -11.64 26.82 -9.32
CA THR A 183 -10.81 26.63 -10.52
C THR A 183 -10.27 25.20 -10.68
N LEU A 184 -10.40 24.36 -9.64
CA LEU A 184 -9.93 22.99 -9.65
C LEU A 184 -11.01 22.04 -10.18
N ASP A 185 -10.71 21.29 -11.24
CA ASP A 185 -11.61 20.28 -11.81
C ASP A 185 -11.61 19.00 -10.95
N ILE A 186 -12.26 19.09 -9.78
CA ILE A 186 -12.45 17.96 -8.83
C ILE A 186 -13.07 16.74 -9.53
N PRO A 187 -14.14 16.88 -10.35
CA PRO A 187 -14.70 15.75 -11.08
C PRO A 187 -13.71 15.11 -12.06
N GLY A 188 -12.97 15.92 -12.84
CA GLY A 188 -11.96 15.43 -13.78
C GLY A 188 -10.83 14.68 -13.10
N MET A 189 -10.30 15.22 -11.99
CA MET A 189 -9.29 14.54 -11.18
C MET A 189 -9.80 13.24 -10.56
N ALA A 190 -11.06 13.19 -10.10
CA ALA A 190 -11.66 11.98 -9.57
C ALA A 190 -11.80 10.88 -10.64
N ILE A 191 -12.16 11.26 -11.88
CA ILE A 191 -12.20 10.35 -13.03
C ILE A 191 -10.78 9.89 -13.39
N GLN A 192 -9.80 10.78 -13.34
CA GLN A 192 -8.40 10.42 -13.59
C GLN A 192 -7.92 9.38 -12.57
N LEU A 193 -8.16 9.60 -11.27
CA LEU A 193 -7.83 8.63 -10.21
C LEU A 193 -8.53 7.28 -10.40
N GLN A 194 -9.81 7.29 -10.77
CA GLN A 194 -10.53 6.05 -11.09
C GLN A 194 -9.91 5.31 -12.27
N THR A 195 -9.48 6.04 -13.29
CA THR A 195 -8.84 5.46 -14.48
C THR A 195 -7.49 4.85 -14.11
N LEU A 196 -6.69 5.53 -13.29
CA LEU A 196 -5.42 5.01 -12.77
C LEU A 196 -5.65 3.76 -11.91
N ALA A 197 -6.65 3.77 -11.02
CA ALA A 197 -7.02 2.63 -10.19
C ALA A 197 -7.43 1.40 -11.02
N ALA A 198 -8.13 1.60 -12.14
CA ALA A 198 -8.50 0.52 -13.07
C ALA A 198 -7.30 -0.03 -13.87
N HIS A 199 -6.20 0.71 -13.97
CA HIS A 199 -4.98 0.32 -14.70
C HIS A 199 -3.90 -0.31 -13.80
N VAL A 200 -4.13 -0.37 -12.48
CA VAL A 200 -3.18 -0.95 -11.52
C VAL A 200 -2.76 -2.37 -11.89
N ASP A 201 -3.69 -3.21 -12.36
CA ASP A 201 -3.42 -4.62 -12.71
C ASP A 201 -2.45 -4.79 -13.89
N LYS A 202 -2.23 -3.74 -14.70
CA LYS A 202 -1.27 -3.76 -15.82
C LYS A 202 0.16 -3.45 -15.39
N LEU A 203 0.36 -2.97 -14.17
CA LEU A 203 1.69 -2.61 -13.66
C LEU A 203 2.55 -3.86 -13.52
N ARG A 204 3.85 -3.74 -13.80
CA ARG A 204 4.81 -4.83 -13.60
C ARG A 204 5.49 -4.65 -12.26
N VAL A 205 5.45 -5.68 -11.41
CA VAL A 205 6.22 -5.68 -10.15
C VAL A 205 7.71 -5.85 -10.48
N LYS A 206 8.58 -5.13 -9.76
CA LYS A 206 10.03 -5.36 -9.80
C LYS A 206 10.31 -6.81 -9.38
N LYS A 207 10.67 -7.67 -10.34
CA LYS A 207 11.30 -8.95 -10.00
C LYS A 207 12.71 -8.65 -9.51
N GLY A 208 13.14 -9.29 -8.42
CA GLY A 208 14.56 -9.33 -8.05
C GLY A 208 15.41 -9.85 -9.22
N PRO A 209 16.71 -9.52 -9.27
CA PRO A 209 17.55 -9.77 -10.44
C PRO A 209 17.51 -11.25 -10.85
N GLU A 210 17.32 -11.50 -12.15
CA GLU A 210 17.54 -12.81 -12.77
C GLU A 210 18.98 -13.23 -12.48
N VAL A 211 19.15 -14.36 -11.79
CA VAL A 211 20.42 -15.08 -11.79
C VAL A 211 20.51 -15.76 -13.14
N ASP A 212 21.29 -15.16 -14.04
CA ASP A 212 21.71 -15.82 -15.27
C ASP A 212 22.62 -17.00 -14.89
N PHE A 213 22.16 -18.23 -15.09
CA PHE A 213 22.95 -19.44 -14.89
C PHE A 213 23.77 -19.79 -16.14
N SER A 214 24.24 -18.78 -16.88
CA SER A 214 24.92 -18.96 -18.17
C SER A 214 26.33 -18.41 -18.19
N GLU A 215 27.11 -18.58 -17.12
CA GLU A 215 28.57 -18.61 -17.23
C GLU A 215 29.12 -19.82 -16.47
N SER A 216 29.25 -20.94 -17.20
CA SER A 216 30.17 -22.00 -16.80
C SER A 216 31.59 -21.47 -16.95
N PRO A 217 32.41 -21.46 -15.88
CA PRO A 217 33.83 -21.21 -16.02
C PRO A 217 34.50 -22.43 -16.65
N ASP A 218 35.35 -22.16 -17.64
CA ASP A 218 36.18 -23.10 -18.37
C ASP A 218 36.84 -24.15 -17.46
N THR A 219 36.72 -25.42 -17.89
CA THR A 219 37.52 -26.53 -17.40
C THR A 219 39.00 -26.27 -17.69
N ALA A 220 39.77 -25.89 -16.67
CA ALA A 220 41.23 -25.94 -16.71
C ALA A 220 41.71 -27.32 -16.26
N ASP A 221 42.53 -27.94 -17.12
CA ASP A 221 43.24 -29.20 -16.94
C ASP A 221 43.93 -29.32 -15.56
N ILE A 222 43.69 -30.44 -14.87
CA ILE A 222 44.46 -30.82 -13.68
C ILE A 222 45.47 -31.89 -14.09
N ALA A 223 46.70 -31.45 -14.36
CA ALA A 223 47.86 -32.33 -14.45
C ALA A 223 48.23 -32.85 -13.05
N SER A 224 48.48 -34.16 -12.98
CA SER A 224 48.82 -34.89 -11.78
C SER A 224 50.26 -34.62 -11.33
N THR A 225 50.46 -34.28 -10.06
CA THR A 225 51.74 -34.54 -9.38
C THR A 225 51.51 -34.85 -7.90
N GLU A 226 52.20 -35.90 -7.46
CA GLU A 226 52.10 -36.52 -6.14
C GLU A 226 52.67 -35.61 -5.03
N THR A 227 51.87 -35.36 -3.98
CA THR A 227 52.30 -34.92 -2.63
C THR A 227 51.07 -35.01 -1.66
N PRO A 228 51.21 -34.88 -0.32
CA PRO A 228 50.36 -35.62 0.64
C PRO A 228 48.91 -35.12 0.75
N ALA A 229 47.97 -36.04 0.52
CA ALA A 229 46.53 -35.85 0.29
C ALA A 229 45.68 -35.24 1.44
N TRP A 230 46.27 -34.80 2.55
CA TRP A 230 45.49 -34.25 3.69
C TRP A 230 45.59 -32.72 3.82
N LYS A 231 46.63 -32.09 3.26
CA LYS A 231 46.75 -30.62 3.24
C LYS A 231 45.98 -29.99 2.08
N GLN A 232 45.86 -30.68 0.95
CA GLN A 232 45.08 -30.22 -0.21
C GLN A 232 43.56 -30.34 0.01
N ALA A 233 43.09 -31.43 0.62
CA ALA A 233 41.66 -31.57 0.91
C ALA A 233 41.14 -30.47 1.86
N ILE A 234 41.96 -30.04 2.83
CA ILE A 234 41.60 -28.95 3.75
C ILE A 234 41.65 -27.60 3.04
N SER A 235 42.62 -27.35 2.14
CA SER A 235 42.67 -26.09 1.39
C SER A 235 41.54 -25.98 0.36
N ASP A 236 41.17 -27.07 -0.28
CA ASP A 236 40.11 -27.11 -1.30
C ASP A 236 38.73 -26.89 -0.64
N ILE A 237 38.51 -27.46 0.55
CA ILE A 237 37.32 -27.20 1.37
C ILE A 237 37.33 -25.76 1.91
N TRP A 238 38.49 -25.21 2.28
CA TRP A 238 38.60 -23.82 2.75
C TRP A 238 38.35 -22.81 1.62
N GLN A 239 38.74 -23.13 0.39
CA GLN A 239 38.43 -22.31 -0.81
C GLN A 239 36.97 -22.43 -1.22
N GLN A 240 36.36 -23.62 -1.15
CA GLN A 240 34.93 -23.82 -1.41
C GLN A 240 34.02 -23.19 -0.34
N LEU A 241 34.42 -23.21 0.93
CA LEU A 241 33.72 -22.51 2.00
C LEU A 241 33.88 -20.99 1.90
N ARG A 242 35.03 -20.49 1.44
CA ARG A 242 35.24 -19.05 1.19
C ARG A 242 34.41 -18.55 0.00
N SER A 243 34.14 -19.38 -1.01
CA SER A 243 33.21 -19.02 -2.11
C SER A 243 31.73 -19.00 -1.68
N LEU A 244 31.39 -19.65 -0.56
CA LEU A 244 30.03 -19.64 0.03
C LEU A 244 29.83 -18.53 1.07
N VAL A 245 30.91 -17.87 1.51
CA VAL A 245 30.83 -16.68 2.36
C VAL A 245 30.99 -15.43 1.50
N VAL A 246 29.88 -15.02 0.88
CA VAL A 246 29.78 -13.68 0.29
C VAL A 246 29.73 -12.70 1.45
N ILE A 247 30.85 -12.03 1.73
CA ILE A 247 30.84 -10.82 2.56
C ILE A 247 30.20 -9.72 1.71
N ARG A 248 28.87 -9.66 1.75
CA ARG A 248 28.11 -8.53 1.21
C ARG A 248 28.26 -7.40 2.22
N HIS A 249 29.06 -6.40 1.87
CA HIS A 249 28.94 -5.10 2.53
C HIS A 249 27.54 -4.59 2.18
N ASP A 250 26.67 -4.57 3.19
CA ASP A 250 25.35 -3.98 3.10
C ASP A 250 25.50 -2.48 2.85
N GLN A 251 25.24 -2.11 1.61
CA GLN A 251 24.61 -0.83 1.32
C GLN A 251 23.46 -1.16 0.37
N THR A 252 22.24 -1.01 0.91
CA THR A 252 20.92 -1.09 0.27
C THR A 252 20.31 -2.50 0.12
N GLY A 253 19.70 -2.97 1.22
CA GLY A 253 18.26 -3.30 1.26
C GLY A 253 17.72 -4.32 0.25
N GLU A 254 17.74 -5.59 0.67
CA GLU A 254 16.83 -6.69 0.34
C GLU A 254 15.79 -6.47 -0.79
N ALA A 255 16.16 -6.79 -2.03
CA ALA A 255 15.19 -7.21 -3.03
C ALA A 255 14.91 -8.71 -2.87
N ALA A 256 14.19 -9.08 -1.81
CA ALA A 256 13.63 -10.41 -1.67
C ALA A 256 12.66 -10.66 -2.84
N VAL A 257 12.81 -11.80 -3.52
CA VAL A 257 11.93 -12.23 -4.60
C VAL A 257 10.52 -12.37 -4.04
N LEU A 258 9.61 -11.44 -4.37
CA LEU A 258 8.24 -11.44 -3.85
C LEU A 258 7.49 -12.71 -4.28
N ALA A 259 7.02 -13.48 -3.29
CA ALA A 259 6.19 -14.67 -3.52
C ALA A 259 4.90 -14.28 -4.30
N PRO A 260 4.32 -15.18 -5.12
CA PRO A 260 3.12 -14.88 -5.91
C PRO A 260 1.95 -14.27 -5.11
N GLU A 261 1.76 -14.69 -3.87
CA GLU A 261 0.71 -14.17 -2.98
C GLU A 261 0.98 -12.73 -2.52
N GLN A 262 2.25 -12.36 -2.29
CA GLN A 262 2.66 -11.00 -1.90
C GLN A 262 2.46 -9.99 -3.04
N ARG A 263 2.51 -10.44 -4.29
CA ARG A 263 2.24 -9.59 -5.46
C ARG A 263 0.79 -9.13 -5.52
N TYR A 264 -0.16 -10.02 -5.20
CA TYR A 264 -1.60 -9.67 -5.20
C TYR A 264 -1.91 -8.52 -4.22
N PHE A 265 -1.33 -8.55 -3.02
CA PHE A 265 -1.52 -7.50 -2.02
C PHE A 265 -0.98 -6.14 -2.45
N LEU A 266 0.12 -6.08 -3.21
CA LEU A 266 0.64 -4.81 -3.73
C LEU A 266 -0.36 -4.12 -4.66
N TYR A 267 -0.96 -4.87 -5.59
CA TYR A 267 -1.99 -4.33 -6.48
C TYR A 267 -3.23 -3.89 -5.68
N GLN A 268 -3.70 -4.71 -4.75
CA GLN A 268 -4.89 -4.41 -3.95
C GLN A 268 -4.69 -3.18 -3.06
N ASN A 269 -3.52 -3.07 -2.42
CA ASN A 269 -3.19 -1.95 -1.56
C ASN A 269 -3.02 -0.67 -2.39
N LEU A 270 -2.33 -0.72 -3.53
CA LEU A 270 -2.20 0.45 -4.42
C LEU A 270 -3.57 0.93 -4.90
N ARG A 271 -4.44 0.01 -5.32
CA ARG A 271 -5.81 0.32 -5.70
C ARG A 271 -6.59 0.96 -4.55
N LEU A 272 -6.46 0.44 -3.34
CA LEU A 272 -7.09 1.01 -2.15
C LEU A 272 -6.62 2.44 -1.90
N GLN A 273 -5.33 2.72 -2.03
CA GLN A 273 -4.80 4.08 -1.87
C GLN A 273 -5.34 5.05 -2.92
N LEU A 274 -5.45 4.63 -4.18
CA LEU A 274 -6.03 5.46 -5.24
C LEU A 274 -7.52 5.71 -5.03
N GLU A 275 -8.27 4.72 -4.56
CA GLU A 275 -9.69 4.89 -4.21
C GLU A 275 -9.88 5.76 -2.96
N SER A 276 -9.00 5.62 -1.97
CA SER A 276 -8.98 6.48 -0.78
C SER A 276 -8.67 7.93 -1.14
N ALA A 277 -7.68 8.16 -2.00
CA ALA A 277 -7.40 9.49 -2.56
C ALA A 277 -8.63 10.05 -3.29
N ARG A 278 -9.31 9.24 -4.11
CA ARG A 278 -10.53 9.69 -4.82
C ARG A 278 -11.64 10.10 -3.85
N LEU A 279 -11.90 9.31 -2.81
CA LEU A 279 -12.89 9.63 -1.80
C LEU A 279 -12.52 10.89 -1.02
N ALA A 280 -11.26 11.02 -0.61
CA ALA A 280 -10.76 12.19 0.09
C ALA A 280 -10.89 13.46 -0.77
N LEU A 281 -10.56 13.37 -2.06
CA LEU A 281 -10.73 14.44 -3.03
C LEU A 281 -12.21 14.88 -3.14
N LEU A 282 -13.14 13.93 -3.23
CA LEU A 282 -14.58 14.21 -3.33
C LEU A 282 -15.15 14.80 -2.04
N ASN A 283 -14.56 14.48 -0.89
CA ASN A 283 -14.92 15.03 0.41
C ASN A 283 -14.13 16.29 0.77
N ALA A 284 -13.34 16.83 -0.16
CA ALA A 284 -12.45 17.97 0.05
C ALA A 284 -11.48 17.81 1.26
N ASP A 285 -11.14 16.57 1.62
CA ASP A 285 -10.13 16.26 2.63
C ASP A 285 -8.74 16.23 1.99
N ASN A 286 -8.12 17.41 1.90
CA ASN A 286 -6.80 17.58 1.30
C ASN A 286 -5.70 16.79 2.04
N ASN A 287 -5.79 16.65 3.37
CA ASN A 287 -4.79 15.93 4.15
C ASN A 287 -4.78 14.45 3.79
N SER A 288 -5.96 13.81 3.81
CA SER A 288 -6.10 12.41 3.42
C SER A 288 -5.76 12.20 1.94
N PHE A 289 -6.16 13.12 1.06
CA PHE A 289 -5.83 13.07 -0.37
C PHE A 289 -4.31 13.06 -0.61
N GLN A 290 -3.59 14.03 -0.04
CA GLN A 290 -2.14 14.13 -0.18
C GLN A 290 -1.42 12.94 0.44
N HIS A 291 -1.89 12.45 1.59
CA HIS A 291 -1.33 11.27 2.25
C HIS A 291 -1.48 10.01 1.38
N SER A 292 -2.67 9.75 0.86
CA SER A 292 -2.94 8.61 0.00
C SER A 292 -2.18 8.67 -1.33
N LEU A 293 -2.09 9.86 -1.96
CA LEU A 293 -1.28 10.06 -3.16
C LEU A 293 0.20 9.79 -2.90
N LYS A 294 0.77 10.37 -1.84
CA LYS A 294 2.19 10.17 -1.48
C LYS A 294 2.50 8.70 -1.19
N THR A 295 1.59 8.00 -0.52
CA THR A 295 1.73 6.57 -0.24
C THR A 295 1.70 5.76 -1.54
N ALA A 296 0.76 6.05 -2.44
CA ALA A 296 0.69 5.42 -3.76
C ALA A 296 1.95 5.67 -4.60
N ILE A 297 2.45 6.91 -4.63
CA ILE A 297 3.71 7.29 -5.32
C ILE A 297 4.89 6.49 -4.74
N THR A 298 5.01 6.45 -3.41
CA THR A 298 6.11 5.72 -2.72
C THR A 298 6.07 4.24 -3.08
N TRP A 299 4.90 3.62 -3.10
CA TRP A 299 4.77 2.20 -3.46
C TRP A 299 5.04 1.92 -4.93
N LEU A 300 4.62 2.81 -5.83
CA LEU A 300 4.97 2.73 -7.25
C LEU A 300 6.48 2.80 -7.47
N ASP A 301 7.17 3.70 -6.77
CA ASP A 301 8.62 3.83 -6.83
C ASP A 301 9.34 2.61 -6.23
N GLN A 302 8.86 2.09 -5.10
CA GLN A 302 9.54 1.02 -4.38
C GLN A 302 9.34 -0.34 -5.06
N TYR A 303 8.12 -0.68 -5.47
CA TYR A 303 7.75 -2.06 -5.83
C TYR A 303 7.44 -2.29 -7.31
N PHE A 304 7.19 -1.26 -8.12
CA PHE A 304 6.76 -1.41 -9.51
C PHE A 304 7.80 -0.90 -10.53
N THR A 305 7.73 -1.39 -11.77
CA THR A 305 8.68 -1.05 -12.85
C THR A 305 8.03 -1.05 -14.24
N GLY A 306 8.70 -0.44 -15.22
CA GLY A 306 8.26 -0.31 -16.61
C GLY A 306 7.54 1.00 -16.91
N GLU A 307 7.26 1.21 -18.21
CA GLU A 307 6.69 2.46 -18.73
C GLU A 307 5.31 2.80 -18.16
N GLU A 308 4.47 1.78 -17.90
CA GLU A 308 3.15 1.96 -17.27
C GLU A 308 3.26 2.55 -15.86
N ARG A 309 4.30 2.17 -15.11
CA ARG A 309 4.59 2.73 -13.77
C ARG A 309 5.00 4.19 -13.88
N ASP A 310 5.86 4.53 -14.85
CA ASP A 310 6.34 5.90 -15.07
C ASP A 310 5.20 6.84 -15.50
N ALA A 311 4.31 6.37 -16.38
CA ALA A 311 3.13 7.13 -16.80
C ALA A 311 2.15 7.38 -15.64
N MET A 312 1.94 6.37 -14.78
CA MET A 312 1.11 6.50 -13.59
C MET A 312 1.74 7.45 -12.57
N LEU A 313 3.05 7.35 -12.32
CA LEU A 313 3.78 8.26 -11.46
C LEU A 313 3.69 9.70 -11.93
N ALA A 314 3.89 9.96 -13.23
CA ALA A 314 3.77 11.30 -13.79
C ALA A 314 2.35 11.88 -13.57
N SER A 315 1.32 11.04 -13.76
CA SER A 315 -0.07 11.43 -13.53
C SER A 315 -0.34 11.76 -12.05
N LEU A 316 0.13 10.92 -11.13
CA LEU A 316 -0.07 11.12 -9.69
C LEU A 316 0.72 12.32 -9.15
N ASN A 317 1.94 12.55 -9.64
CA ASN A 317 2.73 13.73 -9.29
C ASN A 317 2.05 15.01 -9.79
N SER A 318 1.53 15.01 -11.02
CA SER A 318 0.75 16.14 -11.54
C SER A 318 -0.50 16.44 -10.69
N LEU A 319 -1.18 15.40 -10.19
CA LEU A 319 -2.31 15.55 -9.26
C LEU A 319 -1.86 16.07 -7.88
N ALA A 320 -0.71 15.62 -7.39
CA ALA A 320 -0.17 16.06 -6.10
C ALA A 320 0.29 17.52 -6.11
N GLU A 321 0.78 18.03 -7.25
CA GLU A 321 1.19 19.42 -7.45
C GLU A 321 0.02 20.41 -7.45
N GLN A 322 -1.20 19.94 -7.74
CA GLN A 322 -2.39 20.77 -7.64
C GLN A 322 -2.69 21.07 -6.16
N LYS A 323 -2.43 22.31 -5.75
CA LYS A 323 -2.75 22.78 -4.41
C LYS A 323 -4.26 22.86 -4.23
N ILE A 324 -4.82 21.86 -3.53
CA ILE A 324 -6.21 21.86 -3.05
C ILE A 324 -6.34 22.66 -1.73
N ASP A 325 -5.24 23.23 -1.23
CA ASP A 325 -5.28 24.10 -0.05
C ASP A 325 -5.83 25.48 -0.44
N VAL A 326 -7.15 25.54 -0.54
CA VAL A 326 -7.89 26.77 -0.72
C VAL A 326 -8.58 27.05 0.60
N SER A 327 -8.04 28.01 1.37
CA SER A 327 -8.71 28.48 2.58
C SER A 327 -10.08 29.01 2.16
N ILE A 328 -11.13 28.33 2.62
CA ILE A 328 -12.49 28.73 2.32
C ILE A 328 -12.73 30.09 3.00
N PRO A 329 -13.09 31.14 2.25
CA PRO A 329 -13.38 32.45 2.80
C PRO A 329 -14.61 32.34 3.71
N ASP A 330 -14.68 33.23 4.69
CA ASP A 330 -15.87 33.35 5.53
C ASP A 330 -17.06 33.82 4.66
N ILE A 331 -18.17 33.08 4.74
CA ILE A 331 -19.43 33.34 4.03
C ILE A 331 -20.61 33.51 5.00
N SER A 332 -20.32 33.99 6.21
CA SER A 332 -21.34 34.24 7.23
C SER A 332 -21.97 35.63 7.17
N GLY A 333 -21.49 36.53 6.29
CA GLY A 333 -21.94 37.91 6.19
C GLY A 333 -23.45 38.03 5.90
N SER A 334 -23.93 37.28 4.92
CA SER A 334 -25.35 37.23 4.55
C SER A 334 -26.23 36.67 5.66
N LEU A 335 -25.75 35.65 6.39
CA LEU A 335 -26.47 35.06 7.52
C LEU A 335 -26.56 36.06 8.68
N ASN A 336 -25.44 36.69 9.05
CA ASN A 336 -25.38 37.68 10.13
C ASN A 336 -26.29 38.87 9.84
N TRP A 337 -26.25 39.39 8.60
CA TRP A 337 -27.14 40.48 8.17
C TRP A 337 -28.62 40.11 8.35
N LEU A 338 -29.01 38.89 7.97
CA LEU A 338 -30.40 38.44 8.09
C LEU A 338 -30.83 38.27 9.55
N GLU A 339 -29.92 37.87 10.44
CA GLU A 339 -30.19 37.80 11.87
C GLU A 339 -30.37 39.18 12.50
N GLU A 340 -29.54 40.16 12.12
CA GLU A 340 -29.68 41.56 12.55
C GLU A 340 -30.98 42.19 12.03
N TYR A 341 -31.36 41.91 10.78
CA TYR A 341 -32.60 42.42 10.18
C TYR A 341 -33.88 41.88 10.86
N GLN A 342 -33.80 40.73 11.53
CA GLN A 342 -34.94 40.09 12.21
C GLN A 342 -35.08 40.49 13.69
N GLN A 343 -34.07 41.13 14.28
CA GLN A 343 -34.10 41.71 15.62
C GLN A 343 -34.79 43.08 15.60
#